data_AF-A0A2T0G1K5-F1
#
_entry.id   AF-A0A2T0G1K5-F1
#
_cell.length_a   1.000
_cell.length_b   1.000
_cell.length_c   1.000
_cell.angle_alpha   90.00
_cell.angle_beta   90.00
_cell.angle_gamma   90.00
#
_symmetry.space_group_name_H-M   'P 1'
#
loop_
_entity.id
_entity.type
_entity.pdbx_description
1 polymer ?
#
loop_
_entity_poly.entity_id
_entity_poly.type
_entity_poly.pdbx_seq_one_letter_code
_entity_poly.pdbx_strand_id
1 'polypeptide(L)'
;MVKNKRSFFAVILAFVMMLTLVACGTSNNNNSKSARKSETEFTGKAIVVYYYGSGNTKRVADFVADELKAETFEIVPVDSYSDDDLNWRDRSSRVNKEHDDTSLQDIELV
;
A
#
# COMPACT_ATOMS: atom_id res chain seq x y z
N MET A 1 -27.81 49.34 -35.79
CA MET A 1 -28.73 48.22 -35.50
C MET A 1 -27.95 46.91 -35.41
N VAL A 2 -27.28 46.65 -34.28
CA VAL A 2 -26.74 45.32 -33.89
C VAL A 2 -26.80 45.22 -32.36
N LYS A 3 -27.99 45.47 -31.79
CA LYS A 3 -28.34 45.01 -30.45
C LYS A 3 -28.75 43.53 -30.62
N ASN A 4 -28.28 42.63 -29.75
CA ASN A 4 -28.62 41.19 -29.68
C ASN A 4 -27.54 40.17 -30.08
N LYS A 5 -26.26 40.53 -30.24
CA LYS A 5 -25.20 39.50 -30.41
C LYS A 5 -24.60 39.01 -29.08
N ARG A 6 -24.47 39.87 -28.06
CA ARG A 6 -23.83 39.51 -26.78
C ARG A 6 -24.68 38.62 -25.86
N SER A 7 -26.01 38.78 -25.88
CA SER A 7 -26.96 37.93 -25.12
C SER A 7 -27.13 36.54 -25.78
N PHE A 8 -27.07 36.47 -27.10
CA PHE A 8 -27.20 35.21 -27.83
C PHE A 8 -26.03 34.24 -27.56
N PHE A 9 -24.80 34.77 -27.45
CA PHE A 9 -23.64 33.95 -27.04
C PHE A 9 -23.75 33.43 -25.61
N ALA A 10 -24.35 34.18 -24.68
CA ALA A 10 -24.56 33.75 -23.31
C ALA A 10 -25.67 32.68 -23.19
N VAL A 11 -26.74 32.80 -23.98
CA VAL A 11 -27.82 31.79 -24.04
C VAL A 11 -27.33 30.48 -24.68
N ILE A 12 -26.49 30.56 -25.70
CA ILE A 12 -25.86 29.37 -26.32
C ILE A 12 -24.89 28.69 -25.33
N LEU A 13 -24.09 29.44 -24.59
CA LEU A 13 -23.17 28.88 -23.58
C LEU A 13 -23.92 28.21 -22.41
N ALA A 14 -25.08 28.76 -22.01
CA ALA A 14 -25.93 28.16 -20.97
C ALA A 14 -26.66 26.90 -21.46
N PHE A 15 -27.10 26.85 -22.73
CA PHE A 15 -27.68 25.65 -23.32
C PHE A 15 -26.65 24.52 -23.47
N VAL A 16 -25.39 24.85 -23.78
CA VAL A 16 -24.28 23.87 -23.88
C VAL A 16 -23.92 23.27 -22.51
N MET A 17 -24.13 23.99 -21.40
CA MET A 17 -23.95 23.45 -20.04
C MET A 17 -25.11 22.58 -19.54
N MET A 18 -26.31 22.66 -20.13
CA MET A 18 -27.46 21.80 -19.76
C MET A 18 -27.50 20.47 -20.54
N LEU A 19 -26.85 20.41 -21.71
CA LEU A 19 -26.83 19.22 -22.58
C LEU A 19 -25.76 18.18 -22.23
N THR A 20 -24.94 18.39 -21.19
CA THR A 20 -23.91 17.43 -20.74
C THR A 20 -24.30 16.64 -19.48
N LEU A 21 -25.54 16.75 -19.01
CA LEU A 21 -26.09 15.91 -17.94
C LEU A 21 -27.11 14.90 -18.47
N VAL A 22 -26.81 14.27 -19.62
CA VAL A 22 -27.22 12.87 -19.79
C VAL A 22 -26.14 12.04 -19.13
N ALA A 23 -26.27 11.91 -17.80
CA ALA A 23 -25.69 10.78 -17.11
C ALA A 23 -26.21 9.52 -17.81
N CYS A 24 -25.30 8.65 -18.22
CA CYS A 24 -25.65 7.27 -18.54
C CYS A 24 -26.32 6.64 -17.31
N GLY A 25 -27.63 6.81 -17.19
CA GLY A 25 -28.52 5.95 -16.43
C GLY A 25 -28.73 4.67 -17.23
N THR A 26 -27.66 3.90 -17.40
CA THR A 26 -27.73 2.48 -17.70
C THR A 26 -27.03 1.79 -16.56
N SER A 27 -27.84 1.17 -15.72
CA SER A 27 -27.43 0.12 -14.80
C SER A 27 -26.70 -0.96 -15.59
N ASN A 28 -25.39 -0.81 -15.65
CA ASN A 28 -24.41 -1.87 -15.85
C ASN A 28 -23.07 -1.16 -15.87
N ASN A 29 -22.28 -1.35 -14.84
CA ASN A 29 -20.91 -1.76 -15.06
C ASN A 29 -20.28 -2.18 -13.75
N ASN A 30 -20.01 -3.49 -13.73
CA ASN A 30 -18.80 -4.04 -13.18
C ASN A 30 -18.78 -3.93 -11.66
N ASN A 31 -19.32 -4.93 -10.96
CA ASN A 31 -18.41 -5.94 -10.40
C ASN A 31 -17.03 -5.73 -11.02
N SER A 32 -16.19 -4.98 -10.32
CA SER A 32 -14.76 -5.15 -10.43
C SER A 32 -14.56 -6.66 -10.28
N LYS A 33 -14.60 -7.38 -11.40
CA LYS A 33 -13.51 -8.22 -11.80
C LYS A 33 -12.28 -7.31 -11.70
N SER A 34 -11.87 -7.00 -10.45
CA SER A 34 -10.52 -7.28 -9.98
C SER A 34 -10.19 -8.51 -10.77
N ALA A 35 -9.38 -8.31 -11.82
CA ALA A 35 -8.93 -9.38 -12.67
C ALA A 35 -8.61 -10.49 -11.70
N ARG A 36 -9.47 -11.50 -11.66
CA ARG A 36 -9.35 -12.62 -10.73
C ARG A 36 -8.05 -13.20 -11.24
N LYS A 37 -6.97 -12.77 -10.60
CA LYS A 37 -5.61 -13.19 -10.88
C LYS A 37 -5.80 -14.68 -10.88
N SER A 38 -5.61 -15.26 -12.07
CA SER A 38 -5.68 -16.69 -12.31
C SER A 38 -5.27 -17.36 -11.01
N GLU A 39 -6.21 -18.06 -10.36
CA GLU A 39 -5.94 -18.93 -9.21
C GLU A 39 -4.99 -20.00 -9.75
N THR A 40 -3.73 -19.60 -9.91
CA THR A 40 -2.62 -20.51 -9.98
C THR A 40 -2.40 -20.83 -8.52
N GLU A 41 -3.20 -21.76 -8.03
CA GLU A 41 -3.02 -22.39 -6.73
C GLU A 41 -1.52 -22.64 -6.56
N PHE A 42 -0.95 -22.06 -5.50
CA PHE A 42 0.46 -22.28 -5.19
C PHE A 42 0.61 -23.75 -4.79
N THR A 43 1.13 -24.57 -5.69
CA THR A 43 1.30 -26.02 -5.48
C THR A 43 2.64 -26.38 -4.82
N GLY A 44 3.45 -25.38 -4.48
CA GLY A 44 4.75 -25.56 -3.83
C GLY A 44 4.67 -25.63 -2.31
N LYS A 45 5.80 -25.93 -1.68
CA LYS A 45 6.00 -25.67 -0.25
C LYS A 45 6.57 -24.26 -0.09
N ALA A 46 6.04 -23.49 0.85
CA ALA A 46 6.55 -22.18 1.20
C ALA A 46 6.75 -22.06 2.71
N ILE A 47 7.67 -21.18 3.08
CA ILE A 47 7.84 -20.66 4.43
C ILE A 47 7.93 -19.15 4.32
N VAL A 48 7.24 -18.43 5.21
CA VAL A 48 7.27 -16.98 5.27
C VAL A 48 8.23 -16.56 6.36
N VAL A 49 9.44 -16.15 5.96
CA VAL A 49 10.47 -15.65 6.88
C VAL A 49 10.28 -14.14 7.06
N TYR A 50 10.25 -13.66 8.31
CA TYR A 50 10.06 -12.24 8.61
C TYR A 50 10.93 -11.79 9.78
N TYR A 51 11.28 -10.50 9.78
CA TYR A 51 11.91 -9.81 10.91
C TYR A 51 10.95 -8.75 11.45
N TYR A 52 10.90 -8.57 12.78
CA TYR A 52 10.10 -7.51 13.39
C TYR A 52 10.85 -6.85 14.55
N GLY A 53 10.82 -5.51 14.57
CA GLY A 53 11.17 -4.70 15.75
C GLY A 53 9.94 -3.99 16.33
N SER A 54 9.08 -3.41 15.47
CA SER A 54 7.82 -2.76 15.89
C SER A 54 6.60 -3.22 15.08
N GLY A 55 5.77 -4.06 15.70
CA GLY A 55 4.31 -4.23 15.55
C GLY A 55 3.63 -4.51 14.19
N ASN A 56 4.29 -4.32 13.04
CA ASN A 56 3.59 -4.30 11.74
C ASN A 56 3.89 -5.51 10.85
N THR A 57 5.15 -5.93 10.76
CA THR A 57 5.58 -6.96 9.81
C THR A 57 4.94 -8.31 10.09
N LYS A 58 4.81 -8.68 11.37
CA LYS A 58 4.20 -9.96 11.78
C LYS A 58 2.80 -10.14 11.18
N ARG A 59 1.96 -9.10 11.26
CA ARG A 59 0.59 -9.15 10.72
C ARG A 59 0.55 -9.39 9.21
N VAL A 60 1.54 -8.87 8.47
CA VAL A 60 1.65 -9.10 7.02
C VAL A 60 2.19 -10.51 6.74
N ALA A 61 3.16 -10.97 7.53
CA ALA A 61 3.70 -12.32 7.41
C ALA A 61 2.60 -13.38 7.64
N ASP A 62 1.80 -13.22 8.70
CA ASP A 62 0.67 -14.08 9.01
C ASP A 62 -0.34 -14.11 7.85
N PHE A 63 -0.70 -12.94 7.29
CA PHE A 63 -1.61 -12.84 6.15
C PHE A 63 -1.08 -13.58 4.90
N VAL A 64 0.22 -13.43 4.59
CA VAL A 64 0.83 -14.11 3.44
C VAL A 64 0.90 -15.63 3.67
N ALA A 65 1.22 -16.06 4.89
CA ALA A 65 1.28 -17.47 5.24
C ALA A 65 -0.10 -18.15 5.11
N ASP A 66 -1.17 -17.46 5.53
CA ASP A 66 -2.54 -17.96 5.42
C ASP A 66 -2.98 -18.17 3.96
N GLU A 67 -2.60 -17.26 3.07
CA GLU A 67 -2.87 -17.35 1.63
C GLU A 67 -2.10 -18.51 0.99
N LEU A 68 -0.85 -18.72 1.40
CA LEU A 68 0.03 -19.74 0.83
C LEU A 68 -0.07 -21.11 1.50
N LYS A 69 -0.84 -21.23 2.59
CA LYS A 69 -0.83 -22.41 3.49
C LYS A 69 0.59 -22.76 3.93
N ALA A 70 1.37 -21.73 4.25
CA ALA A 70 2.77 -21.82 4.64
C ALA A 70 2.95 -21.67 6.15
N GLU A 71 4.09 -22.11 6.65
CA GLU A 71 4.54 -21.80 8.01
C GLU A 71 5.20 -20.42 8.04
N THR A 72 5.19 -19.76 9.20
CA THR A 72 5.98 -18.55 9.44
C THR A 72 7.25 -18.88 10.22
N PHE A 73 8.33 -18.14 9.96
CA PHE A 73 9.55 -18.18 10.74
C PHE A 73 10.03 -16.76 11.04
N GLU A 74 10.18 -16.45 12.33
CA GLU A 74 10.63 -15.15 12.79
C GLU A 74 12.16 -15.14 12.94
N ILE A 75 12.80 -14.14 12.35
CA ILE A 75 14.20 -13.81 12.60
C ILE A 75 14.24 -13.01 13.90
N VAL A 76 14.82 -13.60 14.94
CA VAL A 76 14.91 -13.00 16.28
C VAL A 76 16.38 -12.70 16.59
N PRO A 77 16.78 -11.43 16.79
CA PRO A 77 18.10 -11.09 17.29
C PRO A 77 18.31 -11.61 18.71
N VAL A 78 19.54 -12.04 19.03
CA VAL A 78 19.93 -12.38 20.41
C VAL A 78 19.66 -11.18 21.33
N ASP A 79 20.10 -10.00 20.91
CA ASP A 79 19.81 -8.74 21.59
C ASP A 79 18.62 -8.03 20.92
N SER A 80 17.44 -8.23 21.48
CA SER A 80 16.19 -7.61 21.00
C SER A 80 16.25 -6.08 21.01
N TYR A 81 15.64 -5.44 20.01
CA TYR A 81 15.60 -3.98 19.91
C TYR A 81 14.58 -3.40 20.90
N SER A 82 15.03 -2.46 21.73
CA SER A 82 14.15 -1.64 22.57
C SER A 82 13.51 -0.49 21.80
N ASP A 83 12.53 0.19 22.40
CA ASP A 83 11.93 1.39 21.82
C ASP A 83 12.97 2.52 21.61
N ASP A 84 13.95 2.64 22.51
CA ASP A 84 15.05 3.60 22.40
C ASP A 84 15.99 3.23 21.25
N ASP A 85 16.26 1.93 21.05
CA ASP A 85 17.05 1.43 19.93
C ASP A 85 16.39 1.75 18.59
N LEU A 86 15.05 1.66 18.53
CA LEU A 86 14.24 1.91 17.34
C LEU A 86 13.95 3.41 17.11
N ASN A 87 14.31 4.29 18.05
CA ASN A 87 14.06 5.71 17.95
C ASN A 87 15.01 6.38 16.94
N TRP A 88 14.64 6.35 15.66
CA TRP A 88 15.39 7.00 14.57
C TRP A 88 15.57 8.53 14.74
N ARG A 89 14.81 9.19 15.63
CA ARG A 89 15.00 10.63 15.90
C ARG A 89 16.17 10.91 16.82
N ASP A 90 16.59 9.91 17.62
CA ASP A 90 17.77 10.00 18.46
C ASP A 90 18.98 9.51 17.69
N ARG A 91 19.94 10.40 17.39
CA ARG A 91 21.17 10.04 16.66
C ARG A 91 22.05 9.03 17.39
N SER A 92 21.83 8.83 18.69
CA SER A 92 22.54 7.83 19.49
C SER A 92 21.85 6.47 19.52
N SER A 93 20.65 6.34 18.93
CA SER A 93 19.93 5.07 18.85
C SER A 93 20.69 4.03 18.03
N ARG A 94 20.43 2.76 18.34
CA ARG A 94 21.04 1.62 17.65
C ARG A 94 20.74 1.65 16.15
N VAL A 95 19.49 1.91 15.74
CA VAL A 95 19.12 1.98 14.31
C VAL A 95 19.88 3.06 13.54
N ASN A 96 20.19 4.20 14.19
CA ASN A 96 21.00 5.24 13.54
C ASN A 96 22.49 4.85 13.47
N LYS A 97 23.03 4.24 14.51
CA LYS A 97 24.42 3.72 14.49
C LYS A 97 24.60 2.66 13.42
N GLU A 98 23.68 1.70 13.32
CA GLU A 98 23.71 0.65 12.29
C GLU A 98 23.47 1.21 10.88
N HIS A 99 22.66 2.25 10.75
CA HIS A 99 22.50 2.95 9.48
C HIS A 99 23.80 3.65 9.04
N ASP A 100 24.48 4.33 9.95
CA ASP A 100 25.68 5.12 9.67
C ASP A 100 26.95 4.27 9.54
N ASP A 101 26.99 3.11 10.22
CA ASP A 101 28.08 2.15 10.17
C ASP A 101 27.56 0.74 9.86
N THR A 102 27.78 0.32 8.61
CA THR A 102 27.34 -1.00 8.12
C THR A 102 28.03 -2.17 8.80
N SER A 103 29.18 -1.96 9.45
CA SER A 103 29.84 -3.03 10.21
C SER A 103 29.06 -3.45 11.46
N LEU A 104 28.12 -2.60 11.91
CA LEU A 104 27.23 -2.89 13.04
C LEU A 104 25.96 -3.65 12.63
N GLN A 105 25.70 -3.84 11.32
CA GLN A 105 24.49 -4.53 10.83
C GLN A 105 24.61 -6.07 10.88
N ASP A 106 25.81 -6.60 11.12
CA ASP A 106 26.02 -8.03 11.34
C ASP A 106 25.68 -8.37 12.80
N ILE A 107 24.52 -8.97 13.01
CA ILE A 107 23.95 -9.23 14.34
C ILE A 107 23.65 -10.73 14.52
N GLU A 108 23.88 -11.23 15.73
CA GLU A 108 23.60 -12.62 16.07
C GLU A 108 22.09 -12.89 16.20
N LEU A 109 21.66 -14.08 15.78
CA LEU A 109 20.27 -14.53 15.77
C LEU A 109 20.08 -15.77 16.66
N VAL A 110 18.86 -15.94 17.19
CA VAL A 110 18.45 -17.09 18.03
C VAL A 110 17.85 -18.23 17.19
#